data_AF-Q22TT0-F1
#
_entry.id   AF-Q22TT0-F1
#
_cell.length_a   1.000
_cell.length_b   1.000
_cell.length_c   1.000
_cell.angle_alpha   90.00
_cell.angle_beta   90.00
_cell.angle_gamma   90.00
#
_symmetry.space_group_name_H-M   'P 1'
#
loop_
_entity.id
_entity.type
_entity.pdbx_description
1 polymer ?
#
loop_
_entity_poly.entity_id
_entity_poly.type
_entity_poly.pdbx_seq_one_letter_code
_entity_poly.pdbx_strand_id
1 'polypeptide(L)'
;MGTYKSKQIQHNVFDEQHLDESPADIKPKTRSPKPTTWKLNILRGKREDEIKDEAMPLARRRCRKKAMEFIKCEQQNGKYWTVFECIEEYEKMNECFQRETEIEADRLRRDISRHPEWWWREFYDEDGEIGEQAAWKDEWWGSLLFQKLKNKYFGSSESSTTSSQ
;
A
#
# COMPACT_ATOMS: atom_id res chain seq x y z
N MET A 1 -21.73 -21.52 -5.48
CA MET A 1 -20.69 -20.48 -5.32
C MET A 1 -21.40 -19.14 -5.22
N GLY A 2 -21.53 -18.59 -4.02
CA GLY A 2 -22.21 -17.30 -3.82
C GLY A 2 -21.25 -16.16 -4.11
N THR A 3 -21.56 -15.33 -5.10
CA THR A 3 -20.86 -14.07 -5.35
C THR A 3 -21.23 -13.11 -4.22
N TYR A 4 -20.31 -12.89 -3.30
CA TYR A 4 -20.45 -11.86 -2.28
C TYR A 4 -20.43 -10.49 -2.97
N LYS A 5 -21.51 -9.72 -2.85
CA LYS A 5 -21.48 -8.29 -3.13
C LYS A 5 -20.52 -7.67 -2.12
N SER A 6 -19.33 -7.24 -2.56
CA SER A 6 -18.57 -6.26 -1.79
C SER A 6 -19.54 -5.11 -1.50
N LYS A 7 -19.54 -4.58 -0.27
CA LYS A 7 -20.30 -3.36 0.02
C LYS A 7 -19.68 -2.28 -0.86
N GLN A 8 -20.27 -2.04 -2.03
CA GLN A 8 -19.94 -0.93 -2.88
C GLN A 8 -20.37 0.33 -2.16
N ILE A 9 -19.54 0.79 -1.23
CA ILE A 9 -19.62 2.12 -0.68
C ILE A 9 -19.11 3.03 -1.79
N GLN A 10 -19.98 3.37 -2.74
CA GLN A 10 -19.73 4.40 -3.74
C GLN A 10 -19.92 5.77 -3.07
N HIS A 11 -19.05 6.10 -2.11
CA HIS A 11 -18.95 7.46 -1.63
C HIS A 11 -18.01 8.24 -2.56
N ASN A 12 -18.49 9.36 -3.09
CA ASN A 12 -17.65 10.31 -3.79
C ASN A 12 -16.69 10.92 -2.77
N VAL A 13 -15.48 10.39 -2.73
CA VAL A 13 -14.43 10.81 -1.77
C VAL A 13 -14.11 12.30 -1.85
N PHE A 14 -14.40 12.94 -2.98
CA PHE A 14 -14.19 14.36 -3.22
C PHE A 14 -15.25 15.28 -2.58
N ASP A 15 -16.43 14.74 -2.27
CA ASP A 15 -17.54 15.47 -1.62
C ASP A 15 -17.41 15.48 -0.09
N GLU A 16 -16.47 14.69 0.44
CA GLU A 16 -16.27 14.49 1.87
C GLU A 16 -15.23 15.48 2.43
N GLN A 17 -15.28 15.71 3.74
CA GLN A 17 -14.34 16.61 4.41
C GLN A 17 -12.89 16.14 4.17
N HIS A 18 -12.04 17.10 3.81
CA HIS A 18 -10.61 16.88 3.74
C HIS A 18 -10.07 16.55 5.13
N LEU A 19 -9.22 15.54 5.20
CA LEU A 19 -8.49 15.17 6.40
C LEU A 19 -7.02 15.52 6.18
N ASP A 20 -6.34 15.96 7.24
CA ASP A 20 -4.89 16.18 7.16
C ASP A 20 -4.14 14.84 7.01
N GLU A 21 -3.01 14.87 6.33
CA GLU A 21 -2.10 13.71 6.19
C GLU A 21 -1.60 13.24 7.57
N SER A 22 -1.39 11.93 7.72
CA SER A 22 -0.85 11.37 8.95
C SER A 22 0.59 11.85 9.19
N PRO A 23 0.99 12.10 10.45
CA PRO A 23 2.36 12.48 10.79
C PRO A 23 3.40 11.55 10.16
N ALA A 24 4.48 12.13 9.63
CA ALA A 24 5.57 11.43 8.93
C ALA A 24 6.13 10.24 9.72
N ASP A 25 6.12 10.33 11.05
CA ASP A 25 6.75 9.37 11.97
C ASP A 25 5.90 8.12 12.26
N ILE A 26 4.63 8.09 11.83
CA ILE A 26 3.78 6.91 12.04
C ILE A 26 4.25 5.80 11.12
N LYS A 27 4.87 4.78 11.71
CA LYS A 27 5.24 3.53 11.04
C LYS A 27 4.18 2.46 11.33
N PRO A 28 3.64 1.79 10.30
CA PRO A 28 2.79 0.62 10.49
C PRO A 28 3.48 -0.42 11.37
N LYS A 29 2.76 -0.99 12.34
CA LYS A 29 3.28 -2.03 13.24
C LYS A 29 2.93 -3.43 12.75
N THR A 30 1.92 -3.54 11.89
CA THR A 30 1.38 -4.78 11.36
C THR A 30 1.65 -4.92 9.86
N ARG A 31 1.95 -6.15 9.44
CA ARG A 31 2.11 -6.58 8.05
C ARG A 31 0.90 -7.43 7.68
N SER A 32 0.80 -7.86 6.42
CA SER A 32 -0.24 -8.81 6.03
C SER A 32 -0.04 -10.18 6.72
N PRO A 33 -1.13 -10.88 7.09
CA PRO A 33 -1.04 -12.09 7.92
C PRO A 33 -0.36 -13.23 7.16
N LYS A 34 0.41 -14.09 7.83
CA LYS A 34 1.02 -15.28 7.23
C LYS A 34 0.59 -16.55 7.96
N PRO A 35 -0.63 -17.06 7.68
CA PRO A 35 -1.07 -18.30 8.31
C PRO A 35 -0.27 -19.51 7.79
N THR A 36 -0.02 -20.45 8.68
CA THR A 36 0.66 -21.72 8.37
C THR A 36 -0.21 -22.67 7.54
N THR A 37 -1.54 -22.49 7.58
CA THR A 37 -2.50 -23.34 6.85
C THR A 37 -3.07 -22.67 5.60
N TRP A 38 -3.11 -23.42 4.49
CA TRP A 38 -3.58 -22.91 3.20
C TRP A 38 -5.06 -22.48 3.20
N LYS A 39 -5.91 -23.09 4.04
CA LYS A 39 -7.33 -22.72 4.15
C LYS A 39 -7.49 -21.31 4.74
N LEU A 40 -6.65 -20.97 5.72
CA LEU A 40 -6.64 -19.64 6.31
C LEU A 40 -6.11 -18.58 5.33
N ASN A 41 -5.25 -18.94 4.36
CA ASN A 41 -4.80 -17.99 3.33
C ASN A 41 -5.94 -17.42 2.47
N ILE A 42 -7.00 -18.20 2.19
CA ILE A 42 -8.15 -17.73 1.40
C ILE A 42 -8.99 -16.75 2.22
N LEU A 43 -9.30 -17.11 3.48
CA LEU A 43 -10.05 -16.25 4.40
C LEU A 43 -9.29 -14.96 4.69
N ARG A 44 -7.96 -15.07 4.85
CA ARG A 44 -7.05 -13.95 4.97
C ARG A 44 -7.14 -13.00 3.78
N GLY A 45 -7.00 -13.52 2.57
CA GLY A 45 -7.01 -12.69 1.35
C GLY A 45 -8.28 -11.85 1.29
N LYS A 46 -9.44 -12.49 1.52
CA LYS A 46 -10.73 -11.80 1.55
C LYS A 46 -10.77 -10.70 2.62
N ARG A 47 -10.29 -10.98 3.84
CA ARG A 47 -10.34 -10.01 4.94
C ARG A 47 -9.39 -8.83 4.74
N GLU A 48 -8.19 -9.09 4.20
CA GLU A 48 -7.25 -8.04 3.83
C GLU A 48 -7.78 -7.16 2.70
N ASP A 49 -8.48 -7.74 1.72
CA ASP A 49 -9.12 -6.98 0.65
C ASP A 49 -10.24 -6.09 1.23
N GLU A 50 -11.07 -6.61 2.16
CA GLU A 50 -12.08 -5.81 2.87
C GLU A 50 -11.45 -4.65 3.66
N ILE A 51 -10.35 -4.89 4.38
CA ILE A 51 -9.61 -3.85 5.12
C ILE A 51 -9.06 -2.79 4.18
N LYS A 52 -8.49 -3.19 3.03
CA LYS A 52 -7.98 -2.26 2.03
C LYS A 52 -9.07 -1.43 1.39
N ASP A 53 -10.22 -2.05 1.09
CA ASP A 53 -11.39 -1.36 0.56
C ASP A 53 -11.95 -0.32 1.56
N GLU A 54 -11.87 -0.58 2.86
CA GLU A 54 -12.23 0.40 3.91
C GLU A 54 -11.17 1.50 4.10
N ALA A 55 -9.89 1.15 4.01
CA ALA A 55 -8.77 2.09 4.19
C ALA A 55 -8.61 3.06 3.01
N MET A 56 -8.86 2.60 1.78
CA MET A 56 -8.57 3.37 0.57
C MET A 56 -9.37 4.68 0.44
N PRO A 57 -10.67 4.75 0.77
CA PRO A 57 -11.40 6.01 0.82
C PRO A 57 -10.79 7.02 1.80
N LEU A 58 -10.37 6.58 2.98
CA LEU A 58 -9.74 7.44 3.98
C LEU A 58 -8.37 7.96 3.51
N ALA A 59 -7.56 7.08 2.92
CA ALA A 59 -6.29 7.44 2.32
C ALA A 59 -6.46 8.49 1.21
N ARG A 60 -7.49 8.33 0.36
CA ARG A 60 -7.82 9.28 -0.70
C ARG A 60 -8.23 10.66 -0.16
N ARG A 61 -8.95 10.74 0.97
CA ARG A 61 -9.30 12.02 1.62
C ARG A 61 -8.07 12.76 2.15
N ARG A 62 -7.13 12.02 2.74
CA ARG A 62 -5.87 12.58 3.28
C ARG A 62 -4.94 13.06 2.19
N CYS A 63 -4.73 12.23 1.17
CA CYS A 63 -3.86 12.53 0.04
C CYS A 63 -4.53 13.37 -1.06
N ARG A 64 -5.66 14.03 -0.77
CA ARG A 64 -6.45 14.81 -1.74
C ARG A 64 -5.60 15.88 -2.43
N LYS A 65 -4.71 16.56 -1.70
CA LYS A 65 -3.86 17.62 -2.26
C LYS A 65 -2.95 17.09 -3.37
N LYS A 66 -2.28 15.96 -3.13
CA LYS A 66 -1.42 15.29 -4.11
C LYS A 66 -2.19 14.78 -5.31
N ALA A 67 -3.38 14.23 -5.09
CA ALA A 67 -4.26 13.83 -6.17
C ALA A 67 -4.69 15.03 -7.05
N MET A 68 -4.99 16.19 -6.44
CA MET A 68 -5.32 17.40 -7.19
C MET A 68 -4.13 17.98 -7.95
N GLU A 69 -2.91 17.90 -7.41
CA GLU A 69 -1.67 18.27 -8.11
C GLU A 69 -1.49 17.42 -9.38
N PHE A 70 -1.68 16.10 -9.29
CA PHE A 70 -1.65 15.20 -10.44
C PHE A 70 -2.75 15.53 -11.48
N ILE A 71 -4.01 15.68 -11.05
CA ILE A 71 -5.12 16.04 -11.95
C ILE A 71 -4.85 17.36 -12.68
N LYS A 72 -4.24 18.34 -12.00
CA LYS A 72 -3.87 19.61 -12.62
C LYS A 72 -2.82 19.42 -13.71
N CYS A 73 -1.81 18.58 -13.48
CA CYS A 73 -0.83 18.23 -14.51
C CYS A 73 -1.51 17.52 -15.69
N GLU A 74 -2.44 16.59 -15.43
CA GLU A 74 -3.19 15.90 -16.49
C GLU A 74 -4.03 16.85 -17.35
N GLN A 75 -4.61 17.88 -16.74
CA GLN A 75 -5.39 18.90 -17.45
C GLN A 75 -4.51 19.80 -18.33
N GLN A 76 -3.26 20.06 -17.93
CA GLN A 76 -2.34 20.93 -18.67
C GLN A 76 -1.70 20.23 -19.87
N ASN A 77 -1.21 19.00 -19.67
CA ASN A 77 -0.45 18.27 -20.69
C ASN A 77 -1.32 17.34 -21.54
N GLY A 78 -2.56 17.06 -21.09
CA GLY A 78 -3.49 16.13 -21.72
C GLY A 78 -3.16 14.67 -21.40
N LYS A 79 -4.20 13.82 -21.33
CA LYS A 79 -4.15 12.43 -20.84
C LYS A 79 -3.10 11.52 -21.50
N TYR A 80 -2.68 11.82 -22.73
CA TYR A 80 -1.69 11.00 -23.44
C TYR A 80 -0.25 11.24 -22.93
N TRP A 81 0.06 12.48 -22.54
CA TRP A 81 1.40 12.88 -22.12
C TRP A 81 1.64 12.74 -20.62
N THR A 82 0.60 12.41 -19.84
CA THR A 82 0.66 12.31 -18.37
C THR A 82 1.66 11.26 -17.89
N VAL A 83 1.81 10.18 -18.65
CA VAL A 83 2.77 9.09 -18.35
C VAL A 83 4.22 9.57 -18.44
N PHE A 84 4.51 10.66 -19.15
CA PHE A 84 5.87 11.19 -19.31
C PHE A 84 6.09 12.48 -18.52
N GLU A 85 5.13 13.41 -18.60
CA GLU A 85 5.28 14.77 -18.07
C GLU A 85 4.75 14.91 -16.64
N CYS A 86 3.93 13.97 -16.14
CA CYS A 86 3.31 14.02 -14.81
C CYS A 86 3.76 12.87 -13.89
N ILE A 87 4.92 12.26 -14.18
CA ILE A 87 5.45 11.13 -13.40
C ILE A 87 5.71 11.55 -11.95
N GLU A 88 6.28 12.73 -11.74
CA GLU A 88 6.64 13.20 -10.40
C GLU A 88 5.41 13.40 -9.51
N GLU A 89 4.34 14.02 -10.04
CA GLU A 89 3.07 14.19 -9.33
C GLU A 89 2.38 12.85 -9.09
N TYR A 90 2.46 11.93 -10.06
CA TYR A 90 1.92 10.59 -9.91
C TYR A 90 2.65 9.81 -8.81
N GLU A 91 3.97 9.85 -8.77
CA GLU A 91 4.78 9.20 -7.73
C GLU A 91 4.44 9.77 -6.35
N LYS A 92 4.40 11.10 -6.19
CA LYS A 92 4.00 11.76 -4.93
C LYS A 92 2.60 11.36 -4.48
N MET A 93 1.64 11.28 -5.42
CA MET A 93 0.27 10.85 -5.13
C MET A 93 0.25 9.38 -4.69
N ASN A 94 0.94 8.51 -5.44
CA ASN A 94 0.95 7.08 -5.18
C ASN A 94 1.66 6.73 -3.87
N GLU A 95 2.79 7.36 -3.56
CA GLU A 95 3.50 7.22 -2.28
C GLU A 95 2.60 7.62 -1.11
N CYS A 96 1.87 8.73 -1.23
CA CYS A 96 0.92 9.15 -0.22
C CYS A 96 -0.19 8.11 -0.03
N PHE A 97 -0.81 7.65 -1.13
CA PHE A 97 -1.88 6.65 -1.05
C PHE A 97 -1.40 5.33 -0.43
N GLN A 98 -0.23 4.84 -0.83
CA GLN A 98 0.34 3.62 -0.27
C GLN A 98 0.55 3.76 1.24
N ARG A 99 1.21 4.84 1.67
CA ARG A 99 1.50 5.09 3.08
C ARG A 99 0.23 5.24 3.92
N GLU A 100 -0.73 6.06 3.50
CA GLU A 100 -1.96 6.26 4.25
C GLU A 100 -2.84 5.00 4.28
N THR A 101 -2.85 4.23 3.18
CA THR A 101 -3.57 2.94 3.15
C THR A 101 -2.92 1.96 4.12
N GLU A 102 -1.60 1.93 4.22
CA GLU A 102 -0.89 1.07 5.18
C GLU A 102 -1.13 1.48 6.63
N ILE A 103 -1.14 2.78 6.93
CA ILE A 103 -1.43 3.29 8.28
C ILE A 103 -2.87 2.98 8.68
N GLU A 104 -3.84 3.21 7.79
CA GLU A 104 -5.23 2.92 8.08
C GLU A 104 -5.50 1.41 8.15
N ALA A 105 -4.91 0.62 7.24
CA ALA A 105 -4.97 -0.83 7.33
C ALA A 105 -4.39 -1.32 8.67
N ASP A 106 -3.25 -0.79 9.10
CA ASP A 106 -2.65 -1.13 10.40
C ASP A 106 -3.59 -0.85 11.58
N ARG A 107 -4.24 0.32 11.60
CA ARG A 107 -5.24 0.65 12.61
C ARG A 107 -6.40 -0.34 12.58
N LEU A 108 -6.88 -0.68 11.39
CA LEU A 108 -7.98 -1.61 11.19
C LEU A 108 -7.61 -3.05 11.59
N ARG A 109 -6.37 -3.49 11.40
CA ARG A 109 -5.91 -4.82 11.83
C ARG A 109 -5.85 -4.95 13.35
N ARG A 110 -5.38 -3.89 14.02
CA ARG A 110 -5.23 -3.82 15.48
C ARG A 110 -6.54 -3.60 16.24
N ASP A 111 -7.62 -3.23 15.55
CA ASP A 111 -8.94 -3.15 16.14
C ASP A 111 -9.55 -4.55 16.34
N ILE A 112 -9.14 -5.22 17.41
CA ILE A 112 -9.56 -6.58 17.76
C ILE A 112 -11.08 -6.68 17.99
N SER A 113 -11.75 -5.57 18.32
CA SER A 113 -13.20 -5.55 18.50
C SER A 113 -13.96 -5.80 17.19
N ARG A 114 -13.36 -5.46 16.05
CA ARG A 114 -13.93 -5.64 14.70
C ARG A 114 -13.74 -7.04 14.13
N HIS A 115 -12.81 -7.82 14.68
CA HIS A 115 -12.45 -9.14 14.19
C HIS A 115 -12.80 -10.22 15.22
N PRO A 116 -14.07 -10.68 15.26
CA PRO A 116 -14.50 -11.73 16.18
C PRO A 116 -13.89 -13.11 15.84
N GLU A 117 -13.25 -13.24 14.69
CA GLU A 117 -12.65 -14.49 14.24
C GLU A 117 -11.48 -14.90 15.15
N TRP A 118 -11.51 -16.15 15.65
CA TRP A 118 -10.46 -16.68 16.52
C TRP A 118 -9.07 -16.62 15.87
N TRP A 119 -8.98 -16.90 14.57
CA TRP A 119 -7.72 -16.95 13.82
C TRP A 119 -7.11 -15.57 13.62
N TRP A 120 -7.90 -14.48 13.68
CA TRP A 120 -7.36 -13.12 13.57
C TRP A 120 -6.49 -12.77 14.78
N ARG A 121 -6.94 -13.22 15.96
CA ARG A 121 -6.25 -13.06 17.25
C ARG A 121 -4.99 -13.89 17.37
N GLU A 122 -4.69 -14.76 16.41
CA GLU A 122 -3.41 -15.48 16.36
C GLU A 122 -2.32 -14.65 15.66
N PHE A 123 -2.70 -13.62 14.89
CA PHE A 123 -1.77 -12.79 14.12
C PHE A 123 -1.58 -11.41 14.73
N TYR A 124 -2.62 -10.83 15.33
CA TYR A 124 -2.60 -9.46 15.83
C TYR A 124 -3.20 -9.31 17.23
N ASP A 125 -2.70 -8.31 17.93
CA ASP A 125 -3.29 -7.70 19.11
C ASP A 125 -3.40 -6.17 18.94
N GLU A 126 -3.76 -5.45 20.01
CA GLU A 126 -3.87 -3.98 19.98
C GLU A 126 -2.50 -3.29 19.80
N ASP A 127 -1.43 -3.97 20.18
CA ASP A 127 -0.06 -3.46 20.18
C ASP A 127 0.68 -3.73 18.86
N GLY A 128 0.26 -4.72 18.06
CA GLY A 128 0.85 -5.07 16.78
C GLY A 128 0.66 -6.53 16.37
N GLU A 129 1.72 -7.11 15.84
CA GLU A 129 1.77 -8.53 15.46
C GLU A 129 2.15 -9.40 16.66
N ILE A 130 1.65 -10.63 16.71
CA ILE A 130 1.98 -11.60 17.77
C ILE A 130 2.51 -12.92 17.18
N GLY A 131 3.13 -13.75 18.01
CA GLY A 131 3.51 -15.12 17.67
C GLY A 131 4.50 -15.24 16.49
N GLU A 132 4.30 -16.24 15.64
CA GLU A 132 5.17 -16.50 14.48
C GLU A 132 5.18 -15.33 13.48
N GLN A 133 4.09 -14.56 13.40
CA GLN A 133 4.00 -13.37 12.57
C GLN A 133 4.99 -12.29 13.05
N ALA A 134 5.04 -12.00 14.35
CA ALA A 134 5.97 -11.03 14.92
C ALA A 134 7.44 -11.47 14.82
N ALA A 135 7.68 -12.78 14.94
CA ALA A 135 9.01 -13.37 14.81
C ALA A 135 9.51 -13.37 13.35
N TRP A 136 8.60 -13.27 12.38
CA TRP A 136 8.91 -13.23 10.96
C TRP A 136 9.49 -11.86 10.57
N LYS A 137 10.77 -11.66 10.87
CA LYS A 137 11.56 -10.56 10.30
C LYS A 137 11.92 -10.92 8.86
N ASP A 138 11.79 -9.91 7.99
CA ASP A 138 11.98 -9.97 6.55
C ASP A 138 13.03 -10.98 6.10
N GLU A 139 12.63 -11.88 5.22
CA GLU A 139 13.53 -12.67 4.39
C GLU A 139 14.37 -11.68 3.55
N TRP A 140 15.52 -11.28 4.11
CA TRP A 140 16.61 -10.49 3.52
C TRP A 140 16.97 -10.90 2.07
N TRP A 141 16.60 -12.11 1.66
CA TRP A 141 16.74 -12.64 0.31
C TRP A 141 15.88 -11.92 -0.75
N GLY A 142 14.70 -11.41 -0.40
CA GLY A 142 13.81 -10.73 -1.34
C GLY A 142 14.36 -9.39 -1.81
N SER A 143 14.93 -8.59 -0.91
CA SER A 143 15.58 -7.32 -1.27
C SER A 143 16.85 -7.52 -2.08
N LEU A 144 17.62 -8.59 -1.80
CA LEU A 144 18.77 -9.00 -2.60
C LEU A 144 18.37 -9.40 -4.04
N LEU A 145 17.27 -10.14 -4.21
CA LEU A 145 16.77 -10.50 -5.54
C LEU A 145 16.25 -9.29 -6.32
N PHE A 146 15.52 -8.38 -5.66
CA PHE A 146 15.06 -7.14 -6.27
C PHE A 146 16.23 -6.19 -6.62
N GLN A 147 17.25 -6.07 -5.77
CA GLN A 147 18.47 -5.31 -6.10
C GLN A 147 19.25 -5.96 -7.25
N LYS A 148 19.38 -7.29 -7.26
CA LYS A 148 20.07 -8.01 -8.33
C LYS A 148 19.34 -7.92 -9.67
N LEU A 149 18.00 -7.94 -9.66
CA LEU A 149 17.17 -7.74 -10.84
C LEU A 149 17.20 -6.27 -11.29
N LYS A 150 17.13 -5.31 -10.36
CA LYS A 150 17.25 -3.88 -10.67
C LYS A 150 18.60 -3.56 -11.31
N ASN A 151 19.70 -4.09 -10.78
CA ASN A 151 21.04 -3.92 -11.37
C ASN A 151 21.16 -4.61 -12.74
N LYS A 152 20.49 -5.74 -12.94
CA LYS A 152 20.56 -6.49 -14.21
C LYS A 152 19.75 -5.86 -15.34
N TYR A 153 18.61 -5.24 -15.04
CA TYR A 153 17.68 -4.73 -16.06
C TYR A 153 17.67 -3.19 -16.18
N PHE A 154 18.10 -2.47 -15.13
CA PHE A 154 18.15 -1.00 -15.10
C PHE A 154 19.55 -0.46 -14.80
N GLY A 155 20.55 -1.33 -14.62
CA GLY A 155 21.97 -0.94 -14.60
C GLY A 155 22.40 -0.55 -16.01
N SER A 156 22.24 0.73 -16.32
CA SER A 156 22.68 1.29 -17.60
C SER A 156 24.19 1.09 -17.78
N SER A 157 24.53 0.60 -18.96
CA SER A 157 25.87 0.56 -19.52
C SER A 157 26.51 1.95 -19.53
N GLU A 158 27.47 2.20 -18.65
CA GLU A 158 28.54 3.15 -18.94
C GLU A 158 29.54 2.46 -19.88
N SER A 159 29.19 2.44 -21.16
CA SER A 159 30.19 2.33 -22.23
C SER A 159 30.69 3.73 -22.55
N SER A 160 31.87 4.10 -22.05
CA SER A 160 32.66 5.20 -22.59
C SER A 160 34.12 4.76 -22.77
N THR A 161 34.37 4.20 -23.94
CA THR A 161 35.50 4.54 -24.83
C THR A 161 36.84 4.97 -24.21
N THR A 162 37.81 4.06 -24.32
CA THR A 162 39.20 4.29 -24.82
C THR A 162 39.71 5.73 -24.85
N SER A 163 40.70 6.05 -24.00
CA SER A 163 41.70 7.08 -24.30
C SER A 163 43.06 6.44 -24.60
N SER A 164 43.41 6.39 -25.88
CA SER A 164 44.80 6.29 -26.31
C SER A 164 45.32 7.70 -26.52
N GLN A 165 46.32 8.10 -25.73
CA GLN A 165 47.42 8.98 -26.11
C GLN A 165 48.51 8.88 -25.05
#